data_AF-A0A930WJP0-F1
#
_entry.id   AF-A0A930WJP0-F1
#
_cell.length_a   1.000
_cell.length_b   1.000
_cell.length_c   1.000
_cell.angle_alpha   90.00
_cell.angle_beta   90.00
_cell.angle_gamma   90.00
#
_symmetry.space_group_name_H-M   'P 1'
#
loop_
_entity.id
_entity.type
_entity.pdbx_description
1 polymer ?
#
loop_
_entity_poly.entity_id
_entity_poly.type
_entity_poly.pdbx_seq_one_letter_code
_entity_poly.pdbx_strand_id
1 'polypeptide(L)' 'ELDSVILSKSTYKQFFDDAPHYNSNAEKISGSICGVKVQEIEEPTMKRIRQLDKLIDELAKGKSMEKILRK' A
#
# COMPACT_ATOMS: atom_id res chain seq x y z
N GLU A 1 14.77 -6.95 6.53
CA GLU A 1 13.39 -7.39 6.84
C GLU A 1 12.66 -7.91 5.60
N LEU A 2 12.48 -7.09 4.55
CA LEU A 2 11.83 -7.53 3.29
C LEU A 2 12.48 -8.77 2.64
N ASP A 3 13.82 -8.82 2.57
CA ASP A 3 14.52 -9.98 2.01
C ASP A 3 14.22 -11.28 2.77
N SER A 4 14.08 -11.20 4.10
CA SER A 4 13.70 -12.35 4.93
C SER A 4 12.28 -12.82 4.63
N VAL A 5 11.35 -11.90 4.37
CA VAL A 5 9.96 -12.24 4.00
C VAL A 5 9.89 -12.88 2.61
N ILE A 6 10.73 -12.44 1.67
CA ILE A 6 10.84 -13.05 0.33
C ILE A 6 11.33 -14.50 0.47
N LEU A 7 12.32 -14.74 1.34
CA LEU A 7 12.87 -16.07 1.61
C LEU A 7 11.89 -16.98 2.39
N SER A 8 11.09 -16.42 3.29
CA SER A 8 10.12 -17.20 4.09
C SER A 8 8.91 -17.69 3.29
N LYS A 9 8.78 -17.30 2.01
CA LYS A 9 7.64 -17.64 1.14
C LYS A 9 6.29 -17.25 1.76
N SER A 10 6.27 -16.16 2.53
CA SER A 10 5.04 -15.67 3.14
C SER A 10 4.04 -15.27 2.06
N THR A 11 2.76 -15.53 2.32
CA THR A 11 1.70 -15.07 1.43
C THR A 11 1.61 -13.54 1.46
N TYR A 12 1.06 -12.96 0.40
CA TYR A 12 0.87 -11.52 0.32
C TYR A 12 -0.02 -11.00 1.46
N LYS A 13 -1.04 -11.76 1.85
CA LYS A 13 -1.89 -11.46 3.01
C LYS A 13 -1.09 -11.41 4.31
N GLN A 14 -0.28 -12.43 4.59
CA GLN A 14 0.56 -12.48 5.80
C GLN A 14 1.53 -11.30 5.88
N PHE A 15 2.12 -10.88 4.77
CA PHE A 15 2.98 -9.69 4.74
C PHE A 15 2.28 -8.42 5.26
N PHE A 16 1.00 -8.23 4.95
CA PHE A 16 0.23 -7.07 5.42
C PHE A 16 -0.37 -7.25 6.82
N ASP A 17 -0.67 -8.48 7.21
CA ASP A 17 -1.22 -8.78 8.54
C ASP A 17 -0.13 -8.73 9.62
N ASP A 18 1.08 -9.20 9.29
CA ASP A 18 2.24 -9.24 10.19
C ASP A 18 3.02 -7.91 10.21
N ALA A 19 2.56 -6.89 9.46
CA ALA A 19 3.21 -5.59 9.45
C ALA A 19 3.17 -4.96 10.86
N PRO A 20 4.34 -4.70 11.49
CA PRO A 20 4.40 -4.34 12.90
C PRO A 20 3.72 -3.00 13.20
N HIS A 21 3.82 -2.06 12.27
CA HIS A 21 3.17 -0.76 12.35
C HIS A 21 2.65 -0.33 10.99
N TYR A 22 1.37 0.03 10.95
CA TYR A 22 0.77 0.64 9.78
C TYR A 22 0.89 2.17 9.83
N ASN A 23 1.24 2.79 8.71
CA ASN A 23 1.47 4.23 8.65
C ASN A 23 0.16 5.02 8.79
N SER A 24 0.09 5.98 9.71
CA SER A 24 -1.09 6.81 9.94
C SER A 24 -1.48 7.69 8.75
N ASN A 25 -0.52 8.05 7.89
CA ASN A 25 -0.80 8.78 6.65
C ASN A 25 -1.44 7.91 5.56
N ALA A 26 -1.48 6.58 5.71
CA ALA A 26 -2.04 5.70 4.69
C ALA A 26 -3.54 5.96 4.45
N GLU A 27 -4.29 6.41 5.46
CA GLU A 27 -5.69 6.82 5.32
C GLU A 27 -5.88 8.02 4.38
N LYS A 28 -4.83 8.81 4.14
CA LYS A 28 -4.85 9.92 3.18
C LYS A 28 -4.68 9.44 1.73
N ILE A 29 -4.36 8.17 1.51
CA ILE A 29 -4.22 7.59 0.16
C ILE A 29 -5.63 7.38 -0.40
N SER A 30 -5.98 8.18 -1.41
CA SER A 30 -7.28 8.17 -2.06
C SER A 30 -7.17 8.20 -3.59
N GLY A 31 -8.30 8.05 -4.25
CA GLY A 31 -8.42 8.05 -5.70
C GLY A 31 -8.63 6.65 -6.27
N SER A 32 -8.61 6.56 -7.60
CA SER A 32 -8.80 5.30 -8.31
C SER A 32 -7.47 4.60 -8.62
N ILE A 33 -7.47 3.27 -8.47
CA ILE A 33 -6.40 2.36 -8.88
C ILE A 33 -7.01 1.01 -9.24
N CYS A 34 -6.52 0.35 -10.29
CA CYS A 34 -7.02 -0.95 -10.74
C CYS A 34 -8.56 -1.03 -10.92
N GLY A 35 -9.20 0.09 -11.30
CA GLY A 35 -10.66 0.16 -11.53
C GLY A 35 -11.51 0.38 -10.28
N VAL A 36 -10.93 0.50 -9.08
CA VAL A 36 -11.65 0.72 -7.83
C VAL A 36 -11.16 1.99 -7.11
N LYS A 37 -12.00 2.61 -6.28
CA LYS A 37 -11.60 3.72 -5.43
C LYS A 37 -11.07 3.19 -4.10
N VAL A 38 -9.83 3.54 -3.77
CA VAL A 38 -9.12 3.00 -2.60
C VAL A 38 -9.88 3.24 -1.29
N GLN A 39 -10.47 4.43 -1.13
CA GLN A 39 -11.19 4.80 0.08
C GLN A 39 -12.54 4.09 0.26
N GLU A 40 -13.08 3.45 -0.78
CA GLU A 40 -14.37 2.74 -0.74
C GLU A 40 -14.16 1.22 -0.48
N ILE A 41 -12.91 0.76 -0.33
CA ILE A 41 -12.62 -0.65 -0.07
C ILE A 41 -12.83 -0.95 1.43
N GLU A 42 -13.81 -1.79 1.74
CA GLU A 42 -14.14 -2.18 3.12
C GLU A 42 -13.19 -3.23 3.69
N GLU A 43 -12.74 -4.18 2.87
CA GLU A 43 -11.86 -5.26 3.33
C GLU A 43 -10.45 -4.69 3.63
N PRO A 44 -9.99 -4.74 4.90
CA PRO A 44 -8.78 -4.03 5.31
C PRO A 44 -7.51 -4.46 4.57
N THR A 45 -7.30 -5.76 4.33
CA THR A 45 -6.10 -6.25 3.65
C THR A 45 -6.09 -5.80 2.19
N MET A 46 -7.20 -5.89 1.48
CA MET A 46 -7.36 -5.41 0.10
C MET A 46 -7.20 -3.89 0.03
N LYS A 47 -7.71 -3.13 1.01
CA LYS A 47 -7.49 -1.68 1.08
C LYS A 47 -5.98 -1.38 1.17
N ARG A 48 -5.26 -2.07 2.05
CA ARG A 48 -3.79 -1.92 2.21
C ARG A 48 -3.01 -2.28 0.94
N ILE A 49 -3.41 -3.35 0.26
CA ILE A 49 -2.83 -3.75 -1.03
C ILE A 49 -3.02 -2.63 -2.06
N ARG A 50 -4.23 -2.10 -2.22
CA ARG A 50 -4.51 -1.03 -3.19
C ARG A 50 -3.86 0.30 -2.81
N GLN A 51 -3.68 0.57 -1.52
CA GLN A 51 -2.88 1.70 -1.07
C GLN A 51 -1.43 1.57 -1.54
N LEU A 52 -0.81 0.38 -1.44
CA LEU A 52 0.54 0.13 -1.97
C LEU A 52 0.60 0.28 -3.49
N ASP A 53 -0.34 -0.34 -4.22
CA ASP A 53 -0.43 -0.21 -5.69
C ASP A 53 -0.48 1.27 -6.10
N LYS A 54 -1.21 2.09 -5.35
CA LYS A 54 -1.34 3.52 -5.62
C LYS A 54 -0.02 4.27 -5.45
N LEU A 55 0.76 3.94 -4.42
CA LEU A 55 2.07 4.56 -4.20
C LEU A 55 3.05 4.21 -5.33
N ILE A 56 3.01 2.95 -5.79
CA ILE A 56 3.86 2.48 -6.90
C ILE A 56 3.43 3.14 -8.23
N ASP A 57 2.12 3.25 -8.51
CA ASP A 57 1.58 3.95 -9.68
C ASP A 57 2.04 5.41 -9.73
N GLU A 58 2.02 6.09 -8.58
CA GLU A 58 2.45 7.48 -8.47
C GLU A 58 3.96 7.66 -8.65
N LEU A 59 4.74 6.72 -8.12
CA LEU A 59 6.18 6.68 -8.34
C LEU A 59 6.51 6.46 -9.83
N ALA A 60 5.85 5.49 -10.47
CA ALA A 60 6.02 5.22 -11.89
C ALA A 60 5.63 6.40 -12.79
N LYS A 61 4.65 7.21 -12.35
CA LYS A 61 4.25 8.47 -13.00
C LYS A 61 5.18 9.65 -12.71
N GLY A 62 6.27 9.44 -11.97
CA GLY A 62 7.27 10.46 -11.69
C GLY A 62 6.85 11.51 -10.66
N LYS A 63 5.88 11.20 -9.77
CA LYS A 63 5.55 12.11 -8.67
C LYS A 63 6.72 12.21 -7.68
N SER A 64 6.88 13.37 -7.05
CA SER A 64 7.89 13.55 -6.01
C SER A 64 7.58 12.73 -4.76
N MET A 65 8.62 12.31 -4.04
CA MET A 65 8.46 11.56 -2.78
C MET A 65 7.67 12.35 -1.73
N GLU A 66 7.78 13.68 -1.68
CA GLU A 66 6.97 14.52 -0.80
C GLU A 66 5.46 14.30 -1.04
N LYS A 67 5.02 14.35 -2.30
CA LYS A 67 3.64 14.06 -2.69
C LYS A 67 3.26 12.60 -2.40
N ILE A 68 4.17 11.66 -2.67
CA ILE A 68 3.93 10.22 -2.45
C ILE A 68 3.83 9.88 -0.96
N LEU A 69 4.54 10.58 -0.09
CA LEU A 69 4.49 10.34 1.36
C LEU A 69 3.36 11.10 2.05
N ARG A 70 2.70 12.02 1.32
CA ARG A 70 1.68 12.93 1.85
C ARG A 70 2.19 13.66 3.11
N LYS A 71 3.42 14.19 3.00
CA LYS A 71 4.09 14.99 4.02
C LYS A 71 4.24 16.44 3.57
#